data_AF-E6VNE9-F1
#
_entry.id   AF-E6VNE9-F1
#
_cell.length_a   1.000
_cell.length_b   1.000
_cell.length_c   1.000
_cell.angle_alpha   90.00
_cell.angle_beta   90.00
_cell.angle_gamma   90.00
#
_symmetry.space_group_name_H-M   'P 1'
#
loop_
_entity.id
_entity.type
_entity.pdbx_description
1 polymer ?
#
loop_
_entity_poly.entity_id
_entity_poly.type
_entity_poly.pdbx_seq_one_letter_code
_entity_poly.pdbx_strand_id
1 'polypeptide(L)'
;MSGDNDDDLTNRLLESEDLRDTRDYLSRGRLLANLNDAELGDRWVGTFRAWLTGEAGLALRNMNDAAAELRLRSLALPYDRVAREMDSIQRAFIQIAPDASPVTVNLEIEEFLRVRGKLMG
;
A
#
# COMPACT_ATOMS: atom_id res chain seq x y z
N MET A 1 14.73 -9.09 -24.82
CA MET A 1 13.27 -8.93 -24.72
C MET A 1 12.84 -9.66 -23.46
N SER A 2 12.80 -8.97 -22.31
CA SER A 2 12.49 -9.57 -21.01
C SER A 2 11.76 -8.62 -20.04
N GLY A 3 11.29 -7.46 -20.51
CA GLY A 3 10.64 -6.46 -19.64
C GLY A 3 9.16 -6.74 -19.36
N ASP A 4 8.40 -7.22 -20.34
CA ASP A 4 6.93 -7.32 -20.22
C ASP A 4 6.44 -8.43 -19.27
N ASN A 5 7.25 -9.45 -19.01
CA ASN A 5 6.81 -10.62 -18.24
C ASN A 5 6.85 -10.35 -16.72
N ASP A 6 7.80 -9.51 -16.28
CA ASP A 6 7.94 -9.16 -14.87
C ASP A 6 6.84 -8.18 -14.44
N ASP A 7 6.44 -7.26 -15.32
CA ASP A 7 5.34 -6.30 -15.09
C ASP A 7 3.97 -7.01 -14.99
N ASP A 8 3.71 -8.05 -15.80
CA ASP A 8 2.47 -8.83 -15.73
C ASP A 8 2.36 -9.65 -14.44
N LEU A 9 3.43 -10.37 -14.06
CA LEU A 9 3.46 -11.16 -12.83
C LEU A 9 3.28 -10.28 -11.59
N THR A 10 3.85 -9.09 -11.64
CA THR A 10 3.74 -8.02 -10.64
C THR A 10 2.31 -7.55 -10.48
N ASN A 11 1.68 -7.10 -11.56
CA ASN A 11 0.32 -6.59 -11.49
C ASN A 11 -0.64 -7.66 -10.97
N ARG A 12 -0.48 -8.91 -11.42
CA ARG A 12 -1.29 -10.05 -10.94
C ARG A 12 -1.08 -10.35 -9.46
N LEU A 13 0.14 -10.19 -8.95
CA LEU A 13 0.41 -10.34 -7.52
C LEU A 13 -0.28 -9.23 -6.71
N LEU A 14 -0.17 -7.97 -7.15
CA LEU A 14 -0.81 -6.83 -6.48
C LEU A 14 -2.33 -6.94 -6.48
N GLU A 15 -2.93 -7.32 -7.61
CA GLU A 15 -4.36 -7.59 -7.69
C GLU A 15 -4.79 -8.70 -6.73
N SER A 16 -3.98 -9.74 -6.57
CA SER A 16 -4.28 -10.86 -5.67
C SER A 16 -4.24 -10.46 -4.19
N GLU A 17 -3.33 -9.56 -3.81
CA GLU A 17 -3.22 -9.05 -2.44
C GLU A 17 -4.32 -8.02 -2.15
N ASP A 18 -4.62 -7.13 -3.10
CA ASP A 18 -5.73 -6.19 -3.02
C ASP A 18 -7.07 -6.89 -2.78
N LEU A 19 -7.29 -8.01 -3.47
CA LEU A 19 -8.47 -8.85 -3.28
C LEU A 19 -8.49 -9.52 -1.90
N ARG A 20 -7.32 -9.96 -1.40
CA ARG A 20 -7.19 -10.56 -0.06
C ARG A 20 -7.50 -9.52 1.02
N ASP A 21 -6.88 -8.34 0.96
CA ASP A 21 -7.13 -7.25 1.90
C ASP A 21 -8.59 -6.82 1.89
N THR A 22 -9.20 -6.72 0.70
CA THR A 22 -10.63 -6.39 0.56
C THR A 22 -11.51 -7.45 1.19
N ARG A 23 -11.22 -8.74 0.96
CA ARG A 23 -11.95 -9.85 1.59
C ARG A 23 -11.82 -9.81 3.12
N ASP A 24 -10.61 -9.59 3.61
CA ASP A 24 -10.32 -9.51 5.04
C ASP A 24 -11.08 -8.35 5.69
N TYR A 25 -11.08 -7.17 5.07
CA TYR A 25 -11.87 -6.02 5.51
C TYR A 25 -13.38 -6.30 5.52
N LEU A 26 -13.91 -6.92 4.46
CA LEU A 26 -15.31 -7.32 4.40
C LEU A 26 -15.68 -8.30 5.51
N SER A 27 -14.82 -9.28 5.81
CA SER A 27 -15.04 -10.25 6.89
C SER A 27 -15.14 -9.60 8.28
N ARG A 28 -14.53 -8.42 8.46
CA ARG A 28 -14.59 -7.61 9.69
C ARG A 28 -15.80 -6.69 9.77
N GLY A 29 -16.66 -6.66 8.74
CA GLY A 29 -17.95 -5.96 8.78
C GLY A 29 -17.92 -4.50 8.31
N ARG A 30 -17.01 -4.14 7.41
CA ARG A 30 -16.91 -2.81 6.79
C ARG A 30 -16.96 -1.64 7.77
N LEU A 31 -16.05 -1.65 8.74
CA LEU A 31 -16.02 -0.67 9.84
C LEU A 31 -15.90 0.80 9.40
N LEU A 32 -15.42 1.07 8.18
CA LEU A 32 -15.23 2.42 7.64
C LEU A 32 -16.38 2.86 6.72
N ALA A 33 -17.44 2.05 6.56
CA ALA A 33 -18.56 2.36 5.67
C ALA A 33 -19.30 3.67 6.00
N ASN A 34 -19.25 4.11 7.26
CA ASN A 34 -19.92 5.34 7.72
C ASN A 34 -19.08 6.61 7.50
N LEU A 35 -17.80 6.49 7.15
CA LEU A 35 -16.97 7.65 6.83
C LEU A 35 -17.35 8.20 5.46
N ASN A 36 -17.31 9.52 5.32
CA ASN A 36 -17.39 10.15 4.00
C ASN A 36 -16.05 10.02 3.26
N ASP A 37 -16.06 10.35 1.97
CA ASP A 37 -14.90 10.10 1.10
C ASP A 37 -13.66 10.92 1.51
N ALA A 38 -13.85 12.14 2.03
CA ALA A 38 -12.74 12.96 2.52
C ALA A 38 -12.14 12.38 3.81
N GLU A 39 -12.98 11.98 4.76
CA GLU A 39 -12.57 11.32 6.00
C GLU A 39 -11.84 10.00 5.73
N LEU A 40 -12.29 9.24 4.73
CA LEU A 40 -11.66 8.01 4.32
C LEU A 40 -10.27 8.25 3.70
N GLY A 41 -10.15 9.27 2.86
CA GLY A 41 -8.86 9.72 2.33
C GLY A 41 -7.90 10.17 3.45
N ASP A 42 -8.37 10.94 4.41
CA ASP A 42 -7.59 11.36 5.58
C ASP A 42 -7.15 10.17 6.43
N ARG A 43 -8.04 9.19 6.62
CA ARG A 43 -7.76 7.96 7.35
C ARG A 43 -6.64 7.16 6.69
N TRP A 44 -6.69 7.01 5.37
CA TRP A 44 -5.65 6.32 4.63
C TRP A 44 -4.30 7.05 4.73
N VAL A 45 -4.26 8.38 4.51
CA VAL A 45 -3.02 9.17 4.60
C VAL A 45 -2.42 9.12 6.01
N GLY A 46 -3.23 9.23 7.05
CA GLY A 46 -2.77 9.19 8.43
C GLY A 46 -2.17 7.82 8.80
N THR A 47 -2.81 6.73 8.37
CA THR A 47 -2.34 5.37 8.65
C THR A 47 -1.10 5.01 7.84
N PHE A 48 -0.98 5.49 6.60
CA PHE A 48 0.23 5.39 5.79
C PHE A 48 1.43 6.05 6.48
N ARG A 49 1.27 7.29 6.97
CA ARG A 49 2.32 8.00 7.70
C ARG A 49 2.71 7.33 9.00
N ALA A 50 1.74 6.90 9.81
CA ALA A 50 1.98 6.17 11.06
C ALA A 50 2.73 4.85 10.81
N TRP A 51 2.39 4.18 9.71
CA TRP A 51 3.07 2.97 9.27
C TRP A 51 4.54 3.26 8.89
N LEU A 52 4.82 4.35 8.17
CA LEU A 52 6.19 4.77 7.86
C LEU A 52 7.04 5.13 9.10
N THR A 53 6.42 5.67 10.14
CA THR A 53 7.12 6.01 11.39
C THR A 53 7.36 4.80 12.30
N GLY A 54 6.93 3.60 11.91
CA GLY A 54 7.25 2.35 12.62
C GLY A 54 6.13 1.77 13.50
N GLU A 55 4.91 2.34 13.48
CA GLU A 55 3.74 1.79 14.19
C GLU A 55 3.08 0.65 13.40
N ALA A 56 3.88 -0.35 13.02
CA ALA A 56 3.66 -1.09 11.78
C ALA A 56 2.40 -1.98 11.77
N GLY A 57 2.10 -2.74 12.84
CA GLY A 57 1.02 -3.74 12.79
C GLY A 57 -0.39 -3.13 12.70
N LEU A 58 -0.73 -2.23 13.63
CA LEU A 58 -2.05 -1.60 13.67
C LEU A 58 -2.22 -0.57 12.54
N ALA A 59 -1.16 0.17 12.20
CA ALA A 59 -1.21 1.14 11.11
C ALA A 59 -1.37 0.44 9.75
N LEU A 60 -0.67 -0.66 9.48
CA LEU A 60 -0.80 -1.42 8.23
C LEU A 60 -2.22 -1.96 8.06
N ARG A 61 -2.80 -2.60 9.10
CA ARG A 61 -4.18 -3.11 9.01
C ARG A 61 -5.17 -1.98 8.75
N ASN A 62 -5.04 -0.86 9.45
CA ASN A 62 -5.94 0.28 9.27
C ASN A 62 -5.77 0.96 7.89
N MET A 63 -4.55 0.95 7.34
CA MET A 63 -4.26 1.42 5.99
C MET A 63 -4.90 0.51 4.94
N ASN A 64 -4.77 -0.81 5.09
CA ASN A 64 -5.40 -1.80 4.20
C ASN A 64 -6.93 -1.73 4.26
N ASP A 65 -7.51 -1.57 5.46
CA ASP A 65 -8.96 -1.39 5.63
C ASP A 65 -9.45 -0.11 4.91
N ALA A 66 -8.70 0.99 5.01
CA ALA A 66 -9.04 2.24 4.32
C ALA A 66 -8.87 2.10 2.80
N ALA A 67 -7.84 1.41 2.32
CA ALA A 67 -7.62 1.14 0.91
C ALA A 67 -8.73 0.26 0.31
N ALA A 68 -9.14 -0.78 1.04
CA ALA A 68 -10.23 -1.66 0.66
C ALA A 68 -11.56 -0.90 0.54
N GLU A 69 -11.90 -0.03 1.50
CA GLU A 69 -13.12 0.78 1.43
C GLU A 69 -13.08 1.79 0.26
N LEU A 70 -11.93 2.42 -0.02
CA LEU A 70 -11.75 3.29 -1.20
C LEU A 70 -12.00 2.53 -2.49
N ARG A 71 -11.42 1.33 -2.62
CA ARG A 71 -11.63 0.44 -3.78
C ARG A 71 -13.09 0.03 -3.94
N LEU A 72 -13.76 -0.36 -2.86
CA LEU A 72 -15.19 -0.72 -2.88
C LEU A 72 -16.08 0.45 -3.33
N ARG A 73 -15.65 1.70 -3.12
CA ARG A 73 -16.32 2.92 -3.58
C ARG A 73 -15.86 3.39 -4.97
N SER A 74 -14.95 2.67 -5.62
CA SER A 74 -14.32 3.08 -6.88
C SER A 74 -13.61 4.44 -6.78
N LEU A 75 -13.02 4.73 -5.62
CA LEU A 75 -12.23 5.93 -5.37
C LEU A 75 -10.74 5.62 -5.50
N ALA A 76 -9.99 6.59 -6.01
CA ALA A 76 -8.53 6.50 -6.08
C ALA A 76 -7.91 6.59 -4.68
N LEU A 77 -6.80 5.87 -4.46
CA LEU A 77 -5.95 6.09 -3.31
C LEU A 77 -5.29 7.47 -3.41
N PRO A 78 -5.21 8.25 -2.32
CA PRO A 78 -4.69 9.61 -2.35
C PRO A 78 -3.15 9.64 -2.32
N TYR A 79 -2.51 8.98 -3.28
CA TYR A 79 -1.05 8.93 -3.41
C TYR A 79 -0.43 10.31 -3.61
N ASP A 80 -1.16 11.23 -4.24
CA ASP A 80 -0.77 12.63 -4.40
C ASP A 80 -0.47 13.32 -3.05
N ARG A 81 -1.22 12.95 -2.00
CA ARG A 81 -1.07 13.52 -0.66
C ARG A 81 0.14 13.00 0.12
N VAL A 82 0.73 11.90 -0.35
CA VAL A 82 1.92 11.24 0.23
C VAL A 82 3.08 11.13 -0.76
N ALA A 83 3.02 11.88 -1.87
CA ALA A 83 4.01 11.78 -2.95
C ALA A 83 5.44 12.06 -2.46
N ARG A 84 5.62 13.01 -1.53
CA ARG A 84 6.95 13.33 -0.97
C ARG A 84 7.53 12.19 -0.15
N GLU A 85 6.67 11.52 0.63
CA GLU A 85 7.01 10.34 1.41
C GLU A 85 7.38 9.19 0.47
N MET A 86 6.58 8.95 -0.57
CA MET A 86 6.85 7.95 -1.61
C MET A 86 8.19 8.20 -2.34
N ASP A 87 8.44 9.43 -2.78
CA ASP A 87 9.70 9.83 -3.41
C ASP A 87 10.90 9.57 -2.47
N SER A 88 10.72 9.80 -1.17
CA SER A 88 11.76 9.56 -0.18
C SER A 88 12.05 8.07 0.00
N ILE A 89 11.01 7.24 0.04
CA ILE A 89 11.15 5.78 0.11
C ILE A 89 11.84 5.28 -1.15
N GLN A 90 11.41 5.75 -2.33
CA GLN A 90 12.00 5.38 -3.61
C GLN A 90 13.49 5.75 -3.68
N ARG A 91 13.86 6.96 -3.26
CA ARG A 91 15.27 7.37 -3.18
C ARG A 91 16.07 6.50 -2.22
N ALA A 92 15.53 6.19 -1.04
CA ALA A 92 16.20 5.32 -0.07
C ALA A 92 16.38 3.90 -0.64
N PHE A 93 15.40 3.41 -1.38
CA PHE A 93 15.42 2.10 -2.00
C PHE A 93 16.48 1.99 -3.11
N ILE A 94 16.55 2.97 -4.01
CA ILE A 94 17.57 3.06 -5.07
C ILE A 94 19.00 3.11 -4.48
N GLN A 95 19.18 3.73 -3.31
CA GLN A 95 20.50 3.75 -2.65
C GLN A 95 20.92 2.37 -2.12
N ILE A 96 19.95 1.52 -1.77
CA ILE A 96 20.20 0.18 -1.21
C ILE A 96 20.32 -0.87 -2.32
N ALA A 97 19.60 -0.68 -3.44
CA ALA A 97 19.61 -1.56 -4.60
C ALA A 97 19.79 -0.74 -5.90
N PRO A 98 21.01 -0.26 -6.21
CA PRO A 98 21.26 0.64 -7.33
C PRO A 98 21.04 0.01 -8.72
N ASP A 99 21.07 -1.33 -8.81
CA ASP A 99 20.86 -2.08 -10.05
C ASP A 99 19.40 -2.53 -10.24
N ALA A 100 18.50 -2.19 -9.32
CA ALA A 100 17.09 -2.55 -9.42
C ALA A 100 16.38 -1.69 -10.47
N SER A 101 15.61 -2.33 -11.35
CA SER A 101 14.72 -1.64 -12.29
C SER A 101 13.70 -0.78 -11.51
N PRO A 102 13.27 0.40 -12.00
CA PRO A 102 12.22 1.20 -11.35
C PRO A 102 10.93 0.42 -11.03
N VAL A 103 10.61 -0.61 -11.81
CA VAL A 103 9.49 -1.53 -11.54
C VAL A 103 9.81 -2.43 -10.34
N THR A 104 11.00 -3.04 -10.32
CA THR A 104 11.51 -3.79 -9.18
C THR A 104 11.55 -2.92 -7.93
N VAL A 105 11.90 -1.65 -8.06
CA VAL A 105 11.87 -0.69 -6.95
C VAL A 105 10.45 -0.46 -6.46
N ASN A 106 9.45 -0.26 -7.33
CA ASN A 106 8.06 -0.10 -6.87
C ASN A 106 7.52 -1.37 -6.19
N LEU A 107 7.81 -2.53 -6.76
CA LEU A 107 7.46 -3.84 -6.19
C LEU A 107 8.15 -4.14 -4.89
N GLU A 108 9.45 -3.87 -4.83
CA GLU A 108 10.23 -4.08 -3.63
C GLU A 108 9.91 -3.01 -2.59
N ILE A 109 9.44 -1.82 -2.99
CA ILE A 109 8.82 -0.86 -2.07
C ILE A 109 7.55 -1.47 -1.51
N GLU A 110 6.61 -1.96 -2.32
CA GLU A 110 5.36 -2.59 -1.87
C GLU A 110 5.60 -3.87 -1.03
N GLU A 111 6.55 -4.71 -1.43
CA GLU A 111 7.05 -5.87 -0.69
C GLU A 111 7.74 -5.44 0.61
N PHE A 112 8.59 -4.43 0.58
CA PHE A 112 9.21 -3.84 1.77
C PHE A 112 8.15 -3.25 2.68
N LEU A 113 7.09 -2.63 2.14
CA LEU A 113 5.96 -2.14 2.93
C LEU A 113 5.29 -3.30 3.67
N ARG A 114 5.14 -4.44 3.00
CA ARG A 114 4.52 -5.66 3.53
C ARG A 114 5.39 -6.43 4.52
N VAL A 115 6.67 -6.65 4.19
CA VAL A 115 7.62 -7.44 4.99
C VAL A 115 7.92 -6.74 6.32
N ARG A 116 8.10 -5.41 6.32
CA ARG A 116 8.32 -4.68 7.58
C ARG A 116 7.09 -4.66 8.50
N GLY A 117 5.88 -4.69 7.94
CA GLY A 117 4.65 -4.89 8.71
C GLY A 117 4.52 -6.28 9.31
N LYS A 118 5.08 -7.30 8.65
CA LYS A 118 5.02 -8.71 9.05
C LYS A 118 6.14 -9.13 10.02
N LEU A 119 7.30 -8.48 9.96
CA LEU A 119 8.44 -8.72 10.86
C LEU A 119 8.30 -8.05 12.24
N MET A 120 7.36 -7.11 12.38
CA MET A 120 7.09 -6.39 13.64
C MET A 120 5.76 -6.83 14.30
N GLY A 121 5.16 -7.93 13.82
CA GLY A 121 3.92 -8.52 14.34
C GLY A 121 4.15 -9.65 15.32
#